data_AF-A0A924JMH3-F1
#
_entry.id   AF-A0A924JMH3-F1
#
_cell.length_a   1.000
_cell.length_b   1.000
_cell.length_c   1.000
_cell.angle_alpha   90.00
_cell.angle_beta   90.00
_cell.angle_gamma   90.00
#
_symmetry.space_group_name_H-M   'P 1'
#
loop_
_entity.id
_entity.type
_entity.pdbx_description
1 polymer ?
#
loop_
_entity_poly.entity_id
_entity_poly.type
_entity_poly.pdbx_seq_one_letter_code
_entity_poly.pdbx_strand_id
1 'polypeptide(L)' 'MVQGKTAGKLNSPKAIIVGAGIAGLASAIRLSLQGFQVEIFEKNNYPGGKLSHFEKEGYQFDAGPSLFT' A
#
# COMPACT_ATOMS: atom_id res chain seq x y z
N MET A 1 3.94 -42.15 -15.69
CA MET A 1 4.58 -40.82 -15.59
C MET A 1 3.54 -39.78 -15.96
N VAL A 2 2.97 -39.06 -14.98
CA VAL A 2 2.00 -38.00 -15.25
C VAL A 2 2.80 -36.73 -15.52
N GLN A 3 2.76 -36.25 -16.76
CA GLN A 3 3.29 -34.93 -17.12
C GLN A 3 2.45 -33.88 -16.39
N GLY A 4 3.00 -33.31 -15.31
CA GLY A 4 2.42 -32.17 -14.63
C GLY A 4 2.37 -31.00 -15.60
N LYS A 5 1.16 -30.55 -15.94
CA LYS A 5 0.95 -29.27 -16.64
C LYS A 5 1.63 -28.17 -15.83
N THR A 6 2.77 -27.66 -16.29
CA THR A 6 3.26 -26.35 -15.84
C THR A 6 2.24 -25.33 -16.33
N ALA A 7 1.33 -24.93 -15.46
CA ALA A 7 0.45 -23.80 -15.73
C ALA A 7 1.35 -22.62 -16.11
N GLY A 8 1.26 -22.17 -17.36
CA GLY A 8 1.98 -21.00 -17.83
C GLY A 8 1.74 -19.86 -16.85
N LYS A 9 2.81 -19.14 -16.50
CA LYS A 9 2.77 -17.99 -15.59
C LYS A 9 1.70 -17.02 -16.12
N LEU A 10 0.51 -17.02 -15.53
CA LEU A 10 -0.53 -16.05 -15.85
C LEU A 10 0.06 -14.69 -15.47
N ASN A 11 0.14 -13.76 -16.43
CA ASN A 11 0.59 -12.41 -16.15
C ASN A 11 -0.37 -11.80 -15.13
N SER A 12 0.10 -11.62 -13.90
CA SER A 12 -0.65 -10.92 -12.86
C SER A 12 -1.06 -9.54 -13.38
N PRO A 13 -2.35 -9.16 -13.31
CA PRO A 13 -2.77 -7.83 -13.72
C PRO A 13 -2.04 -6.78 -12.89
N LYS A 14 -1.63 -5.67 -13.51
CA LYS A 14 -0.91 -4.59 -12.82
C LYS A 14 -1.90 -3.53 -12.33
N ALA A 15 -1.65 -3.01 -11.13
CA ALA A 15 -2.37 -1.86 -10.58
C ALA A 15 -1.38 -0.79 -10.13
N ILE A 16 -1.62 0.45 -10.57
CA ILE A 16 -0.85 1.63 -10.17
C ILE A 16 -1.71 2.45 -9.21
N ILE A 17 -1.18 2.76 -8.03
CA ILE A 17 -1.85 3.57 -7.01
C ILE A 17 -1.05 4.85 -6.84
N VAL A 18 -1.73 5.99 -6.91
CA VAL A 18 -1.13 7.32 -6.68
C VAL A 18 -1.58 7.82 -5.30
N GLY A 19 -0.61 7.97 -4.40
CA GLY A 19 -0.79 8.33 -3.00
C GLY A 19 -0.70 7.13 -2.06
N ALA A 20 0.23 7.18 -1.10
CA ALA A 20 0.38 6.22 -0.01
C ALA A 20 -0.31 6.68 1.28
N GLY A 21 -1.47 7.35 1.14
CA GLY A 21 -2.39 7.60 2.26
C GLY A 21 -3.19 6.33 2.63
N ILE A 22 -4.03 6.42 3.66
CA ILE A 22 -4.81 5.28 4.17
C ILE A 22 -5.61 4.53 3.09
N ALA A 23 -6.28 5.27 2.20
CA ALA A 23 -7.06 4.68 1.11
C ALA A 23 -6.18 3.97 0.06
N GLY A 24 -5.02 4.55 -0.25
CA GLY A 24 -4.07 3.96 -1.21
C GLY A 24 -3.46 2.67 -0.66
N LEU A 25 -3.01 2.68 0.60
CA LEU A 25 -2.47 1.50 1.27
C LEU A 25 -3.53 0.40 1.42
N ALA A 26 -4.76 0.75 1.84
CA ALA A 26 -5.85 -0.22 1.94
C ALA A 26 -6.19 -0.84 0.58
N SER A 27 -6.20 -0.03 -0.49
CA SER A 27 -6.44 -0.52 -1.85
C SER A 27 -5.31 -1.43 -2.34
N ALA A 28 -4.05 -1.07 -2.05
CA ALA A 28 -2.88 -1.86 -2.41
C ALA A 28 -2.92 -3.27 -1.80
N ILE A 29 -3.23 -3.35 -0.51
CA ILE A 29 -3.35 -4.62 0.21
C ILE A 29 -4.44 -5.48 -0.44
N ARG A 30 -5.62 -4.91 -0.67
CA ARG A 30 -6.75 -5.64 -1.27
C ARG A 30 -6.45 -6.14 -2.67
N LEU A 31 -5.85 -5.32 -3.52
CA LEU A 31 -5.49 -5.69 -4.89
C LEU A 31 -4.37 -6.73 -4.91
N SER A 32 -3.37 -6.61 -4.04
CA SER A 32 -2.31 -7.61 -3.92
C SER A 32 -2.86 -8.98 -3.53
N LEU A 33 -3.81 -9.03 -2.57
CA LEU A 33 -4.52 -10.27 -2.20
C LEU A 33 -5.38 -10.85 -3.34
N GLN A 34 -5.81 -10.03 -4.28
CA GLN A 34 -6.52 -10.45 -5.49
C GLN A 34 -5.57 -10.87 -6.63
N GLY A 35 -4.26 -10.93 -6.39
CA GLY A 35 -3.27 -11.39 -7.35
C GLY A 35 -2.75 -10.31 -8.30
N PHE A 36 -3.01 -9.03 -8.01
CA PHE A 36 -2.42 -7.94 -8.78
C PHE A 36 -0.95 -7.69 -8.39
N GLN A 37 -0.13 -7.34 -9.38
CA GLN A 37 1.15 -6.69 -9.14
C GLN A 37 0.90 -5.19 -8.91
N VAL A 38 1.11 -4.73 -7.68
CA VAL A 38 0.79 -3.36 -7.26
C VAL A 38 2.06 -2.52 -7.17
N GLU A 39 2.00 -1.30 -7.72
CA GLU A 39 3.02 -0.27 -7.52
C GLU A 39 2.35 0.99 -6.95
N ILE A 40 2.94 1.59 -5.90
CA ILE A 40 2.41 2.79 -5.23
C ILE A 40 3.40 3.94 -5.43
N PHE A 41 2.90 5.10 -5.85
CA PHE A 41 3.67 6.32 -6.02
C PHE A 41 3.21 7.37 -5.01
N GLU A 42 4.09 7.77 -4.10
CA GLU A 42 3.84 8.80 -3.10
C GLU A 42 4.78 9.98 -3.32
N LYS A 43 4.26 11.20 -3.16
CA LYS A 43 5.03 12.43 -3.33
C LYS A 43 5.95 12.69 -2.12
N ASN A 44 5.48 12.37 -0.92
CA ASN A 44 6.23 12.51 0.31
C ASN A 44 7.30 11.42 0.43
N ASN A 45 8.32 11.68 1.25
CA ASN A 45 9.32 10.69 1.63
C ASN A 45 8.82 9.68 2.68
N TYR A 46 7.55 9.78 3.11
CA TYR A 46 6.90 8.91 4.06
C TYR A 46 5.45 8.58 3.63
N PRO A 47 4.92 7.40 4.00
CA PRO A 47 3.51 7.05 3.78
C PRO A 47 2.61 7.57 4.91
N GLY A 48 1.30 7.38 4.78
CA GLY A 48 0.30 7.72 5.80
C GLY A 48 -0.53 8.95 5.42
N GLY A 49 0.02 9.87 4.64
CA GLY A 49 -0.68 11.06 4.17
C GLY A 49 -1.15 11.93 5.34
N LYS A 50 -2.48 11.99 5.56
CA LYS A 50 -3.08 12.69 6.70
C LYS A 50 -2.93 11.93 8.02
N LEU A 51 -2.56 10.64 8.01
CA LEU A 51 -2.21 9.87 9.20
C LEU A 51 -0.70 9.98 9.41
N SER A 52 -0.23 11.14 9.87
CA SER A 52 1.19 11.42 10.06
C SER A 52 1.49 11.77 11.52
N HIS A 53 2.77 11.71 11.85
CA HIS A 53 3.31 12.17 13.12
C HIS A 53 4.59 12.97 12.87
N PHE A 54 5.06 13.67 13.89
CA PHE A 54 6.40 14.26 13.90
C PHE A 54 7.03 14.09 15.28
N GLU A 55 8.35 14.20 15.33
CA GLU A 55 9.10 14.16 16.57
C GLU A 55 9.62 15.55 16.92
N LYS A 56 9.59 15.90 18.20
CA LYS A 56 10.18 17.13 18.72
C LYS A 56 10.70 16.88 20.13
N GLU A 57 11.98 17.21 20.36
CA GLU A 57 12.62 17.12 21.69
C GLU A 57 12.54 15.69 22.31
N GLY A 58 12.56 14.65 21.48
CA GLY A 58 12.46 13.25 21.92
C GLY A 58 11.03 12.76 22.17
N TYR A 59 10.02 13.59 21.94
CA TYR A 59 8.61 13.23 22.03
C TYR A 59 8.00 13.07 20.63
N GLN A 60 7.07 12.13 20.50
CA GLN A 60 6.29 11.91 19.28
C GLN A 60 4.91 12.57 19.40
N PHE A 61 4.49 13.28 18.36
CA PHE A 61 3.22 13.99 18.29
C PHE A 61 2.42 13.55 17.07
N ASP A 62 1.15 13.23 17.27
CA ASP A 62 0.22 12.97 16.16
C ASP A 62 -0.10 14.27 15.43
N ALA A 63 0.13 14.30 14.12
CA ALA A 63 -0.31 15.36 13.21
C ALA A 63 -1.52 14.94 12.38
N GLY A 64 -2.06 13.76 12.65
CA GLY A 64 -3.27 13.24 12.04
C GLY A 64 -4.56 13.72 12.71
N PRO A 65 -5.72 13.24 12.24
CA PRO A 65 -7.00 13.59 12.81
C PRO A 65 -7.10 13.09 14.26
N SER A 66 -7.65 13.91 15.15
CA SER A 66 -7.89 13.54 16.56
C SER A 66 -8.91 12.43 16.74
N LEU A 67 -9.76 12.20 15.73
CA LEU A 67 -10.75 11.13 15.68
C LEU A 67 -10.79 10.56 14.26
N PHE A 68 -10.66 9.24 14.15
CA PHE A 68 -10.76 8.51 12.90
C PHE A 68 -11.81 7.39 13.07
N THR A 69 -12.94 7.52 12.39
CA THR A 69 -14.09 6.61 12.44
C THR A 69 -14.51 6.18 11.05
#